data_AF-A0A7C5U4J6-F1
#
_entry.id   AF-A0A7C5U4J6-F1
#
_cell.length_a   1.000
_cell.length_b   1.000
_cell.length_c   1.000
_cell.angle_alpha   90.00
_cell.angle_beta   90.00
_cell.angle_gamma   90.00
#
_symmetry.space_group_name_H-M   'P 1'
#
loop_
_entity.id
_entity.type
_entity.pdbx_description
1 polymer ?
#
loop_
_entity_poly.entity_id
_entity_poly.type
_entity_poly.pdbx_seq_one_letter_code
_entity_poly.pdbx_strand_id
1 'polypeptide(L)'
;MKNSTVEKVAVINSYIEAKDSTNSNHAGGLAGDINIGCTVSNSFVRDTTVKGAKDRIGGFAGRIYGTSTNKTTVSNCYVQSTTAEVVGASGALTNAGGFVGYYNIASDSGGVINCYSAIKVTNGGGFAGNVASNGKSGAASNYFDTQVAGTTTDGLGPSLGVSGKTTAEMKQQATFAGWDFTNIWRINEGQDYPRLRWEQ
;
A
#
# COMPACT_ATOMS: atom_id res chain seq x y z
N MET A 1 -17.64 4.12 18.48
CA MET A 1 -17.48 3.84 17.03
C MET A 1 -17.37 2.34 16.85
N LYS A 2 -17.94 1.76 15.80
CA LYS A 2 -17.77 0.33 15.51
C LYS A 2 -16.42 0.16 14.80
N ASN A 3 -15.52 -0.62 15.40
CA ASN A 3 -14.29 -1.02 14.74
C ASN A 3 -14.63 -2.04 13.65
N SER A 4 -14.12 -1.83 12.44
CA SER A 4 -14.34 -2.75 11.32
C SER A 4 -13.08 -3.57 11.07
N THR A 5 -13.26 -4.85 10.76
CA THR A 5 -12.16 -5.77 10.43
C THR A 5 -12.34 -6.30 9.03
N VAL A 6 -11.27 -6.26 8.24
CA VAL A 6 -11.14 -6.92 6.95
C VAL A 6 -9.94 -7.86 7.04
N GLU A 7 -10.13 -9.15 6.79
CA GLU A 7 -9.07 -10.14 6.86
C GLU A 7 -9.23 -11.16 5.74
N LYS A 8 -8.11 -11.60 5.14
CA LYS A 8 -8.07 -12.66 4.12
C LYS A 8 -8.94 -12.34 2.89
N VAL A 9 -8.82 -11.11 2.39
CA VAL A 9 -9.50 -10.65 1.17
C VAL A 9 -8.52 -10.50 0.03
N ALA A 10 -8.95 -10.90 -1.16
CA ALA A 10 -8.22 -10.73 -2.41
C ALA A 10 -9.04 -9.90 -3.39
N VAL A 11 -8.40 -8.91 -4.04
CA VAL A 11 -8.94 -8.27 -5.25
C VAL A 11 -7.99 -8.60 -6.40
N ILE A 12 -8.51 -9.23 -7.45
CA ILE A 12 -7.69 -9.76 -8.55
C ILE A 12 -8.31 -9.34 -9.88
N ASN A 13 -7.47 -8.98 -10.86
CA ASN A 13 -7.88 -8.77 -12.26
C ASN A 13 -9.04 -7.77 -12.39
N SER A 14 -8.92 -6.63 -11.71
CA SER A 14 -9.97 -5.62 -11.61
C SER A 14 -9.53 -4.28 -12.21
N TYR A 15 -10.49 -3.40 -12.49
CA TYR A 15 -10.24 -2.05 -12.97
C TYR A 15 -11.07 -1.06 -12.15
N ILE A 16 -10.39 -0.14 -11.46
CA ILE A 16 -11.00 0.84 -10.57
C ILE A 16 -10.63 2.23 -11.07
N GLU A 17 -11.63 3.09 -11.26
CA GLU A 17 -11.43 4.43 -11.79
C GLU A 17 -12.30 5.45 -11.07
N ALA A 18 -11.67 6.42 -10.41
CA ALA A 18 -12.34 7.59 -9.87
C ALA A 18 -12.31 8.74 -10.89
N LYS A 19 -13.48 9.02 -11.49
CA LYS A 19 -13.61 9.97 -12.62
C LYS A 19 -13.86 11.43 -12.21
N ASP A 20 -14.28 11.69 -10.97
CA ASP A 20 -14.57 13.06 -10.52
C ASP A 20 -13.26 13.86 -10.40
N SER A 21 -13.09 14.94 -11.15
CA SER A 21 -11.91 15.81 -11.07
C SER A 21 -12.12 17.01 -10.15
N THR A 22 -13.34 17.21 -9.63
CA THR A 22 -13.72 18.41 -8.88
C THR A 22 -13.46 18.26 -7.39
N ASN A 23 -13.73 17.09 -6.80
CA ASN A 23 -13.54 16.81 -5.37
C ASN A 23 -12.39 15.86 -5.11
N SER A 24 -11.93 15.77 -3.86
CA SER A 24 -10.93 14.75 -3.50
C SER A 24 -11.50 13.36 -3.67
N ASN A 25 -10.78 12.52 -4.41
CA ASN A 25 -11.16 11.13 -4.62
C ASN A 25 -10.41 10.22 -3.66
N HIS A 26 -11.02 9.10 -3.30
CA HIS A 26 -10.33 8.01 -2.61
C HIS A 26 -10.51 6.75 -3.45
N ALA A 27 -9.49 6.38 -4.23
CA ALA A 27 -9.51 5.16 -5.03
C ALA A 27 -8.45 4.20 -4.51
N GLY A 28 -8.86 3.01 -4.12
CA GLY A 28 -7.95 1.95 -3.69
C GLY A 28 -8.38 0.61 -4.27
N GLY A 29 -7.41 -0.24 -4.59
CA GLY A 29 -7.66 -1.58 -5.10
C GLY A 29 -8.57 -2.41 -4.18
N LEU A 30 -8.32 -2.35 -2.87
CA LEU A 30 -9.16 -2.99 -1.86
C LEU A 30 -10.22 -2.04 -1.30
N ALA A 31 -9.83 -0.81 -0.96
CA ALA A 31 -10.72 0.14 -0.31
C ALA A 31 -10.40 1.59 -0.68
N GLY A 32 -11.43 2.41 -0.92
CA GLY A 32 -11.24 3.85 -1.04
C GLY A 32 -10.66 4.45 0.24
N ASP A 33 -11.30 4.22 1.38
CA ASP A 33 -10.94 4.83 2.67
C ASP A 33 -10.88 3.79 3.79
N ILE A 34 -9.68 3.55 4.34
CA ILE A 34 -9.47 2.79 5.57
C ILE A 34 -9.39 3.81 6.70
N ASN A 35 -10.52 3.98 7.40
CA ASN A 35 -10.73 5.07 8.36
C ASN A 35 -10.44 4.61 9.81
N ILE A 36 -10.69 5.52 10.75
CA ILE A 36 -10.42 5.40 12.18
C ILE A 36 -10.96 4.10 12.76
N GLY A 37 -10.10 3.36 13.46
CA GLY A 37 -10.48 2.13 14.19
C GLY A 37 -10.57 0.89 13.32
N CYS A 38 -10.27 0.99 12.02
CA CYS A 38 -10.28 -0.14 11.10
C CYS A 38 -9.01 -0.99 11.25
N THR A 39 -9.18 -2.32 11.17
CA THR A 39 -8.07 -3.26 11.02
C THR A 39 -8.21 -4.00 9.69
N VAL A 40 -7.18 -3.91 8.85
CA VAL A 40 -7.09 -4.68 7.61
C VAL A 40 -5.87 -5.58 7.70
N SER A 41 -6.03 -6.88 7.46
CA SER A 41 -4.90 -7.79 7.55
C SER A 41 -4.93 -8.93 6.55
N ASN A 42 -3.75 -9.51 6.28
CA ASN A 42 -3.61 -10.74 5.51
C ASN A 42 -4.35 -10.65 4.17
N SER A 43 -4.30 -9.52 3.48
CA SER A 43 -5.14 -9.24 2.30
C SER A 43 -4.31 -8.69 1.15
N PHE A 44 -4.76 -8.85 -0.08
CA PHE A 44 -3.96 -8.42 -1.22
C PHE A 44 -4.77 -7.93 -2.41
N VAL A 45 -4.07 -7.16 -3.24
CA VAL A 45 -4.54 -6.71 -4.55
C VAL A 45 -3.57 -7.21 -5.61
N ARG A 46 -4.06 -7.90 -6.64
CA ARG A 46 -3.25 -8.39 -7.75
C ARG A 46 -3.83 -8.03 -9.10
N ASP A 47 -2.96 -7.73 -10.07
CA ASP A 47 -3.33 -7.48 -11.47
C ASP A 47 -4.51 -6.50 -11.62
N THR A 48 -4.56 -5.49 -10.75
CA THR A 48 -5.67 -4.56 -10.66
C THR A 48 -5.19 -3.16 -10.98
N THR A 49 -5.80 -2.53 -11.98
CA THR A 49 -5.48 -1.16 -12.37
C THR A 49 -6.30 -0.19 -11.53
N VAL A 50 -5.65 0.83 -10.95
CA VAL A 50 -6.34 1.87 -10.18
C VAL A 50 -5.99 3.23 -10.78
N LYS A 51 -6.99 3.97 -11.26
CA LYS A 51 -6.82 5.30 -11.84
C LYS A 51 -7.66 6.33 -11.10
N GLY A 52 -7.16 7.56 -11.03
CA GLY A 52 -7.96 8.68 -10.55
C GLY A 52 -7.67 9.97 -11.28
N ALA A 53 -8.74 10.72 -11.53
CA ALA A 53 -8.67 12.05 -12.13
C ALA A 53 -8.14 13.13 -11.17
N LYS A 54 -7.95 12.82 -9.88
CA LYS A 54 -7.49 13.75 -8.84
C LYS A 54 -6.56 13.07 -7.81
N ASP A 55 -6.65 13.45 -6.53
CA ASP A 55 -5.75 12.99 -5.47
C ASP A 55 -6.18 11.63 -4.85
N ARG A 56 -5.25 11.03 -4.10
CA ARG A 56 -5.36 9.87 -3.18
C ARG A 56 -5.77 8.57 -3.85
N ILE A 57 -4.89 8.15 -4.76
CA ILE A 57 -5.02 6.93 -5.55
C ILE A 57 -3.99 5.92 -5.04
N GLY A 58 -4.43 4.79 -4.49
CA GLY A 58 -3.54 3.76 -3.96
C GLY A 58 -3.77 2.41 -4.62
N GLY A 59 -2.71 1.63 -4.81
CA GLY A 59 -2.86 0.25 -5.27
C GLY A 59 -3.66 -0.61 -4.29
N PHE A 60 -3.53 -0.36 -2.98
CA PHE A 60 -4.29 -1.05 -1.93
C PHE A 60 -5.43 -0.18 -1.39
N ALA A 61 -5.11 1.05 -0.97
CA ALA A 61 -6.06 1.96 -0.35
C ALA A 61 -5.92 3.41 -0.83
N GLY A 62 -7.03 4.10 -1.10
CA GLY A 62 -6.98 5.52 -1.46
C GLY A 62 -6.46 6.38 -0.30
N ARG A 63 -7.03 6.18 0.90
CA ARG A 63 -6.57 6.80 2.14
C ARG A 63 -6.49 5.77 3.27
N ILE A 64 -5.46 5.94 4.11
CA ILE A 64 -5.37 5.28 5.41
C ILE A 64 -5.32 6.38 6.48
N TYR A 65 -6.32 6.40 7.37
CA TYR A 65 -6.49 7.43 8.39
C TYR A 65 -6.68 6.84 9.79
N GLY A 66 -6.00 7.41 10.78
CA GLY A 66 -6.05 6.97 12.18
C GLY A 66 -5.69 8.07 13.16
N THR A 67 -6.18 7.96 14.39
CA THR A 67 -6.03 8.97 15.44
C THR A 67 -5.56 8.32 16.74
N SER A 68 -4.99 9.12 17.66
CA SER A 68 -4.40 8.62 18.91
C SER A 68 -5.39 7.89 19.82
N THR A 69 -6.69 8.14 19.63
CA THR A 69 -7.76 7.51 20.41
C THR A 69 -8.23 6.18 19.82
N ASN A 70 -8.09 5.99 18.51
CA ASN A 70 -8.67 4.87 17.79
C ASN A 70 -7.69 4.42 16.72
N LYS A 71 -7.03 3.29 16.99
CA LYS A 71 -5.94 2.78 16.18
C LYS A 71 -6.44 2.21 14.87
N THR A 72 -5.81 2.59 13.77
CA THR A 72 -6.04 2.02 12.44
C THR A 72 -4.79 1.23 12.05
N THR A 73 -4.96 -0.07 11.75
CA THR A 73 -3.84 -0.95 11.41
C THR A 73 -4.08 -1.63 10.08
N VAL A 74 -3.11 -1.55 9.18
CA VAL A 74 -3.05 -2.36 7.95
C VAL A 74 -1.81 -3.22 8.04
N SER A 75 -1.95 -4.54 8.02
CA SER A 75 -0.81 -5.43 8.25
C SER A 75 -0.79 -6.69 7.41
N ASN A 76 0.40 -7.14 7.04
CA ASN A 76 0.58 -8.34 6.24
C ASN A 76 -0.22 -8.29 4.92
N CYS A 77 -0.14 -7.17 4.20
CA CYS A 77 -0.92 -6.93 2.99
C CYS A 77 -0.01 -6.58 1.83
N TYR A 78 -0.43 -6.87 0.60
CA TYR A 78 0.39 -6.51 -0.56
C TYR A 78 -0.38 -6.08 -1.80
N VAL A 79 0.32 -5.37 -2.68
CA VAL A 79 -0.09 -5.06 -4.04
C VAL A 79 0.96 -5.60 -4.99
N GLN A 80 0.56 -6.41 -5.97
CA GLN A 80 1.49 -6.96 -6.95
C GLN A 80 0.85 -7.02 -8.33
N SER A 81 1.59 -6.60 -9.36
CA SER A 81 1.13 -6.72 -10.73
C SER A 81 2.29 -6.57 -11.70
N THR A 82 2.26 -7.34 -12.78
CA THR A 82 3.19 -7.20 -13.90
C THR A 82 2.57 -6.46 -15.09
N THR A 83 1.25 -6.27 -15.12
CA THR A 83 0.51 -5.73 -16.29
C THR A 83 -0.35 -4.51 -15.97
N ALA A 84 -0.92 -4.45 -14.76
CA ALA A 84 -1.67 -3.31 -14.24
C ALA A 84 -0.77 -2.24 -13.61
N GLU A 85 -1.33 -1.04 -13.44
CA GLU A 85 -0.66 0.14 -12.90
C GLU A 85 -1.55 0.96 -11.96
N VAL A 86 -0.92 1.76 -11.09
CA VAL A 86 -1.57 2.84 -10.33
C VAL A 86 -1.28 4.15 -11.03
N VAL A 87 -2.33 4.88 -11.45
CA VAL A 87 -2.20 6.11 -12.22
C VAL A 87 -2.81 7.28 -11.47
N GLY A 88 -1.96 8.19 -11.00
CA GLY A 88 -2.37 9.52 -10.56
C GLY A 88 -2.61 10.45 -11.73
N ALA A 89 -3.39 11.50 -11.50
CA ALA A 89 -3.47 12.64 -12.41
C ALA A 89 -2.07 13.23 -12.70
N SER A 90 -1.94 14.13 -13.66
CA SER A 90 -0.74 14.94 -13.85
C SER A 90 -0.85 16.27 -13.08
N GLY A 91 0.26 16.79 -12.54
CA GLY A 91 0.31 18.09 -11.87
C GLY A 91 0.58 18.05 -10.35
N ALA A 92 0.39 19.18 -9.68
CA ALA A 92 0.92 19.44 -8.34
C ALA A 92 0.20 18.74 -7.17
N LEU A 93 -0.98 18.15 -7.39
CA LEU A 93 -1.82 17.54 -6.32
C LEU A 93 -1.93 16.02 -6.46
N THR A 94 -0.91 15.38 -7.01
CA THR A 94 -0.95 13.99 -7.44
C THR A 94 -0.50 13.07 -6.31
N ASN A 95 -1.46 12.61 -5.51
CA ASN A 95 -1.18 11.68 -4.41
C ASN A 95 -1.46 10.25 -4.88
N ALA A 96 -0.61 9.72 -5.78
CA ALA A 96 -0.67 8.32 -6.20
C ALA A 96 0.42 7.49 -5.55
N GLY A 97 0.07 6.36 -4.94
CA GLY A 97 1.01 5.46 -4.27
C GLY A 97 0.80 4.02 -4.69
N GLY A 98 1.89 3.28 -4.90
CA GLY A 98 1.81 1.84 -5.23
C GLY A 98 1.02 1.02 -4.20
N PHE A 99 1.00 1.45 -2.93
CA PHE A 99 0.20 0.87 -1.86
C PHE A 99 -0.92 1.82 -1.38
N VAL A 100 -0.58 3.04 -0.96
CA VAL A 100 -1.55 3.99 -0.38
C VAL A 100 -1.52 5.36 -1.05
N GLY A 101 -2.66 5.91 -1.43
CA GLY A 101 -2.72 7.25 -2.03
C GLY A 101 -2.34 8.35 -1.03
N TYR A 102 -2.99 8.37 0.13
CA TYR A 102 -2.75 9.33 1.19
C TYR A 102 -2.64 8.66 2.56
N TYR A 103 -1.49 8.84 3.21
CA TYR A 103 -1.19 8.30 4.52
C TYR A 103 -1.35 9.38 5.59
N ASN A 104 -2.16 9.12 6.61
CA ASN A 104 -2.32 10.02 7.74
C ASN A 104 -2.63 9.25 9.03
N ILE A 105 -1.57 8.82 9.71
CA ILE A 105 -1.66 8.13 11.00
C ILE A 105 -0.96 8.99 12.05
N ALA A 106 -1.71 9.45 13.05
CA ALA A 106 -1.16 10.17 14.19
C ALA A 106 -0.24 9.27 15.04
N SER A 107 0.55 9.86 15.94
CA SER A 107 1.41 9.10 16.86
C SER A 107 0.61 8.07 17.66
N ASP A 108 1.20 6.89 17.88
CA ASP A 108 0.61 5.77 18.65
C ASP A 108 -0.75 5.24 18.14
N SER A 109 -1.10 5.55 16.89
CA SER A 109 -2.45 5.34 16.32
C SER A 109 -2.58 4.10 15.43
N GLY A 110 -1.74 3.07 15.63
CA GLY A 110 -1.61 1.95 14.69
C GLY A 110 -0.64 2.28 13.56
N GLY A 111 -0.84 1.69 12.38
CA GLY A 111 0.00 1.97 11.22
C GLY A 111 -0.04 0.92 10.11
N VAL A 112 0.91 1.00 9.18
CA VAL A 112 1.03 0.06 8.04
C VAL A 112 2.27 -0.79 8.27
N ILE A 113 2.11 -2.10 8.42
CA ILE A 113 3.17 -2.97 8.95
C ILE A 113 3.29 -4.24 8.12
N ASN A 114 4.51 -4.62 7.74
CA ASN A 114 4.77 -5.82 6.95
C ASN A 114 3.96 -5.84 5.64
N CYS A 115 3.94 -4.72 4.93
CA CYS A 115 3.24 -4.58 3.67
C CYS A 115 4.21 -4.32 2.51
N TYR A 116 3.82 -4.67 1.29
CA TYR A 116 4.62 -4.31 0.13
C TYR A 116 3.83 -3.91 -1.12
N SER A 117 4.47 -3.15 -2.01
CA SER A 117 3.98 -2.88 -3.36
C SER A 117 5.01 -3.27 -4.43
N ALA A 118 4.56 -4.03 -5.42
CA ALA A 118 5.32 -4.39 -6.62
C ALA A 118 4.40 -4.18 -7.84
N ILE A 119 4.08 -2.91 -8.11
CA ILE A 119 3.20 -2.47 -9.19
C ILE A 119 3.73 -1.17 -9.80
N LYS A 120 3.57 -1.00 -11.11
CA LYS A 120 3.94 0.24 -11.80
C LYS A 120 3.15 1.43 -11.26
N VAL A 121 3.84 2.54 -11.00
CA VAL A 121 3.21 3.79 -10.57
C VAL A 121 3.49 4.89 -11.58
N THR A 122 2.44 5.54 -12.05
CA THR A 122 2.51 6.70 -12.94
C THR A 122 2.10 7.94 -12.15
N ASN A 123 2.96 8.97 -12.13
CA ASN A 123 2.78 10.22 -11.38
C ASN A 123 2.60 10.03 -9.87
N GLY A 124 3.48 9.25 -9.23
CA GLY A 124 3.34 8.91 -7.82
C GLY A 124 4.60 8.31 -7.19
N GLY A 125 4.49 7.93 -5.92
CA GLY A 125 5.53 7.22 -5.17
C GLY A 125 5.34 5.71 -5.19
N GLY A 126 6.45 4.98 -5.04
CA GLY A 126 6.44 3.52 -5.14
C GLY A 126 5.62 2.82 -4.05
N PHE A 127 5.43 3.47 -2.89
CA PHE A 127 4.59 2.95 -1.81
C PHE A 127 3.43 3.87 -1.46
N ALA A 128 3.69 5.16 -1.18
CA ALA A 128 2.67 6.14 -0.88
C ALA A 128 2.65 7.28 -1.91
N GLY A 129 1.51 7.96 -2.03
CA GLY A 129 1.42 9.17 -2.84
C GLY A 129 1.76 10.44 -2.07
N ASN A 130 1.26 10.57 -0.85
CA ASN A 130 1.49 11.72 0.01
C ASN A 130 1.24 11.36 1.47
N VAL A 131 1.83 12.13 2.38
CA VAL A 131 1.69 11.98 3.82
C VAL A 131 1.29 13.30 4.47
N ALA A 132 0.34 13.22 5.40
CA ALA A 132 0.03 14.36 6.26
C ALA A 132 1.29 14.83 7.02
N SER A 133 1.51 16.15 7.08
CA SER A 133 2.63 16.76 7.78
C SER A 133 2.78 16.27 9.23
N ASN A 134 1.65 16.04 9.91
CA ASN A 134 1.58 15.62 11.31
C ASN A 134 1.19 14.13 11.48
N GLY A 135 1.05 13.37 10.39
CA GLY A 135 0.50 12.01 10.37
C GLY A 135 1.47 10.97 9.80
N LYS A 136 2.67 10.88 10.41
CA LYS A 136 3.82 10.10 9.95
C LYS A 136 4.22 9.00 10.95
N SER A 137 3.29 8.25 11.52
CA SER A 137 3.64 7.27 12.56
C SER A 137 3.17 5.87 12.22
N GLY A 138 3.90 4.85 12.70
CA GLY A 138 3.43 3.46 12.66
C GLY A 138 3.68 2.70 11.36
N ALA A 139 4.36 3.30 10.38
CA ALA A 139 4.84 2.56 9.22
C ALA A 139 6.15 1.83 9.57
N ALA A 140 6.17 0.50 9.43
CA ALA A 140 7.31 -0.34 9.79
C ALA A 140 7.43 -1.60 8.92
N SER A 141 8.67 -1.98 8.58
CA SER A 141 8.99 -3.18 7.81
C SER A 141 8.16 -3.31 6.52
N ASN A 142 7.97 -2.20 5.82
CA ASN A 142 7.31 -2.19 4.52
C ASN A 142 8.31 -2.00 3.38
N TYR A 143 7.92 -2.45 2.20
CA TYR A 143 8.82 -2.46 1.05
C TYR A 143 8.10 -2.07 -0.23
N PHE A 144 8.85 -1.58 -1.20
CA PHE A 144 8.36 -1.50 -2.58
C PHE A 144 9.46 -1.87 -3.56
N ASP A 145 9.05 -2.44 -4.69
CA ASP A 145 9.96 -2.75 -5.78
C ASP A 145 10.20 -1.50 -6.63
N THR A 146 11.42 -0.97 -6.57
CA THR A 146 11.83 0.25 -7.27
C THR A 146 11.87 0.09 -8.80
N GLN A 147 12.13 -1.12 -9.30
CA GLN A 147 12.21 -1.41 -10.72
C GLN A 147 10.81 -1.57 -11.31
N VAL A 148 9.92 -2.25 -10.60
CA VAL A 148 8.52 -2.40 -11.02
C VAL A 148 7.77 -1.07 -10.87
N ALA A 149 7.97 -0.34 -9.77
CA ALA A 149 7.33 0.96 -9.56
C ALA A 149 7.78 2.02 -10.58
N GLY A 150 9.00 1.91 -11.12
CA GLY A 150 9.59 2.90 -12.02
C GLY A 150 10.08 4.15 -11.28
N THR A 151 10.28 4.07 -9.97
CA THR A 151 10.77 5.18 -9.13
C THR A 151 11.56 4.64 -7.94
N THR A 152 12.48 5.44 -7.42
CA THR A 152 13.21 5.18 -6.17
C THR A 152 12.62 5.94 -4.97
N THR A 153 11.61 6.78 -5.19
CA THR A 153 10.92 7.51 -4.12
C THR A 153 9.78 6.68 -3.54
N ASP A 154 9.74 6.57 -2.21
CA ASP A 154 8.66 5.87 -1.51
C ASP A 154 7.37 6.71 -1.43
N GLY A 155 7.49 8.04 -1.48
CA GLY A 155 6.40 9.02 -1.27
C GLY A 155 6.07 9.30 0.20
N LEU A 156 6.82 8.70 1.12
CA LEU A 156 6.69 8.90 2.58
C LEU A 156 7.80 9.79 3.14
N GLY A 157 8.98 9.78 2.51
CA GLY A 157 10.19 10.45 2.98
C GLY A 157 11.04 9.52 3.86
N PRO A 158 12.31 9.90 4.14
CA PRO A 158 13.39 9.00 4.57
C PRO A 158 13.26 8.37 5.97
N SER A 159 12.10 8.43 6.63
CA SER A 159 11.97 8.10 8.06
C SER A 159 10.71 7.32 8.44
N LEU A 160 10.00 6.72 7.48
CA LEU A 160 8.72 6.05 7.74
C LEU A 160 8.75 4.52 7.64
N GLY A 161 9.91 3.88 7.81
CA GLY A 161 9.98 2.43 7.88
C GLY A 161 9.54 1.71 6.59
N VAL A 162 9.73 2.39 5.45
CA VAL A 162 9.50 1.84 4.12
C VAL A 162 10.81 1.87 3.35
N SER A 163 11.18 0.75 2.74
CA SER A 163 12.44 0.62 2.00
C SER A 163 12.19 0.24 0.55
N GLY A 164 12.73 1.03 -0.37
CA GLY A 164 12.82 0.66 -1.78
C GLY A 164 13.84 -0.45 -1.96
N LYS A 165 13.45 -1.50 -2.68
CA LYS A 165 14.28 -2.66 -2.98
C LYS A 165 14.25 -2.96 -4.47
N THR A 166 15.29 -3.61 -4.98
CA THR A 166 15.31 -4.15 -6.34
C THR A 166 14.40 -5.38 -6.43
N THR A 167 14.00 -5.78 -7.63
CA THR A 167 13.24 -7.02 -7.85
C THR A 167 13.99 -8.25 -7.36
N ALA A 168 15.31 -8.28 -7.52
CA ALA A 168 16.12 -9.38 -7.01
C ALA A 168 16.04 -9.47 -5.48
N GLU A 169 16.22 -8.35 -4.77
CA GLU A 169 16.11 -8.28 -3.31
C GLU A 169 14.68 -8.60 -2.84
N MET A 170 13.64 -8.10 -3.53
CA MET A 170 12.24 -8.36 -3.18
C MET A 170 11.83 -9.83 -3.32
N LYS A 171 12.66 -10.67 -3.95
CA LYS A 171 12.50 -12.12 -4.06
C LYS A 171 13.40 -12.91 -3.09
N GLN A 172 14.11 -12.23 -2.18
CA GLN A 172 14.90 -12.87 -1.14
C GLN A 172 14.20 -12.77 0.21
N GLN A 173 14.01 -13.89 0.92
CA GLN A 173 13.40 -13.91 2.25
C GLN A 173 14.15 -13.00 3.24
N ALA A 174 15.49 -12.93 3.11
CA ALA A 174 16.35 -12.12 3.96
C ALA A 174 16.03 -10.62 3.92
N THR A 175 15.41 -10.13 2.83
CA THR A 175 14.96 -8.73 2.71
C THR A 175 13.85 -8.39 3.71
N PHE A 176 13.00 -9.37 4.01
CA PHE A 176 11.80 -9.23 4.84
C PHE A 176 12.08 -9.65 6.29
N ALA A 177 13.16 -9.15 6.86
CA ALA A 177 13.56 -9.45 8.23
C ALA A 177 12.42 -9.14 9.22
N GLY A 178 12.09 -10.11 10.08
CA GLY A 178 11.02 -10.00 11.07
C GLY A 178 9.62 -10.38 10.56
N TRP A 179 9.44 -10.68 9.27
CA TRP A 179 8.18 -11.23 8.77
C TRP A 179 8.03 -12.70 9.19
N ASP A 180 6.79 -13.11 9.50
CA ASP A 180 6.48 -14.49 9.88
C ASP A 180 6.31 -15.38 8.64
N PHE A 181 7.41 -15.95 8.17
CA PHE A 181 7.42 -16.96 7.11
C PHE A 181 7.02 -18.36 7.58
N THR A 182 6.76 -18.56 8.87
CA THR A 182 6.26 -19.84 9.40
C THR A 182 4.74 -19.93 9.19
N ASN A 183 4.01 -18.86 9.55
CA ASN A 183 2.55 -18.91 9.62
C ASN A 183 1.82 -17.98 8.64
N ILE A 184 2.41 -16.84 8.26
CA ILE A 184 1.70 -15.82 7.47
C ILE A 184 2.15 -15.83 6.01
N TRP A 185 3.47 -15.77 5.81
CA TRP A 185 4.08 -15.60 4.50
C TRP A 185 4.73 -16.89 4.01
N ARG A 186 4.76 -17.06 2.70
CA ARG A 186 5.60 -18.04 1.99
C ARG A 186 6.38 -17.30 0.90
N ILE A 187 7.55 -17.80 0.54
CA ILE A 187 8.32 -17.25 -0.57
C ILE A 187 8.98 -18.39 -1.32
N ASN A 188 9.01 -18.28 -2.65
CA ASN A 188 9.81 -19.15 -3.50
C ASN A 188 11.11 -18.41 -3.81
N GLU A 189 12.15 -18.69 -3.04
CA GLU A 189 13.40 -17.91 -2.99
C GLU A 189 13.97 -17.65 -4.40
N GLY A 190 14.20 -16.38 -4.73
CA GLY A 190 14.73 -15.93 -6.02
C GLY A 190 13.75 -16.03 -7.20
N GLN A 191 12.61 -16.70 -7.05
CA GLN A 191 11.64 -16.91 -8.14
C GLN A 191 10.46 -15.93 -8.04
N ASP A 192 9.89 -15.79 -6.84
CA ASP A 192 8.67 -15.02 -6.60
C ASP A 192 8.75 -14.15 -5.35
N TYR A 193 7.86 -13.16 -5.26
CA TYR A 193 7.68 -12.30 -4.09
C TYR A 193 7.07 -13.08 -2.91
N PRO A 194 7.14 -12.55 -1.66
CA PRO A 194 6.38 -13.10 -0.55
C PRO A 194 4.89 -13.14 -0.86
N ARG A 195 4.27 -14.28 -0.66
CA ARG A 195 2.84 -14.51 -0.88
C ARG A 195 2.18 -14.92 0.43
N LEU A 196 0.90 -14.63 0.60
CA LEU A 196 0.19 -15.06 1.80
C LEU A 196 0.04 -16.59 1.77
N ARG A 197 0.08 -17.27 2.91
CA ARG A 197 -0.04 -18.74 2.95
C ARG A 197 -1.45 -19.22 2.62
N TRP A 198 -2.47 -18.40 2.87
CA TRP A 198 -3.88 -18.77 2.68
C TRP A 198 -4.36 -18.63 1.23
N GLU A 199 -3.65 -17.92 0.35
CA GLU A 199 -4.13 -17.53 -0.99
C GLU A 199 -4.03 -18.64 -2.06
N GLN A 200 -4.08 -19.92 -1.67
CA GLN A 200 -3.76 -21.09 -2.51
C GLN A 200 -4.25 -21.01 -3.96
#